data_AF-A0A175RF36-F1
#
_entry.id   AF-A0A175RF36-F1
#
_cell.length_a   1.000
_cell.length_b   1.000
_cell.length_c   1.000
_cell.angle_alpha   90.00
_cell.angle_beta   90.00
_cell.angle_gamma   90.00
#
_symmetry.space_group_name_H-M   'P 1'
#
loop_
_entity.id
_entity.type
_entity.pdbx_description
1 polymer ?
#
loop_
_entity_poly.entity_id
_entity_poly.type
_entity_poly.pdbx_seq_one_letter_code
_entity_poly.pdbx_strand_id
1 'polypeptide(L)'
;MSDIATADRASRNPAEIIIQKFGGLSGMARAYPMPDGSPRPVTTVQSWRDRGRIPQDHWIGIQEAGERQGLEIALSDFLAVEGSAAA
;
A
#
# COMPACT_ATOMS: atom_id res chain seq x y z
N MET A 1 23.68 -18.19 -7.35
CA MET A 1 23.05 -17.20 -8.25
C MET A 1 21.77 -17.81 -8.79
N SER A 2 20.64 -17.52 -8.17
CA SER A 2 19.33 -17.88 -8.72
C SER A 2 18.32 -16.81 -8.32
N ASP A 3 17.91 -16.06 -9.34
CA ASP A 3 16.93 -14.96 -9.35
C ASP A 3 15.54 -15.39 -8.88
N ILE A 4 15.33 -15.57 -7.57
CA ILE A 4 13.99 -15.77 -6.99
C ILE A 4 13.37 -14.43 -6.56
N ALA A 5 14.19 -13.40 -6.32
CA ALA A 5 13.71 -12.08 -5.87
C ALA A 5 13.04 -11.24 -6.98
N THR A 6 13.23 -11.59 -8.26
CA THR A 6 12.78 -10.78 -9.40
C THR A 6 11.33 -11.09 -9.81
N ALA A 7 10.86 -12.33 -9.57
CA ALA A 7 9.50 -12.75 -9.95
C ALA A 7 8.40 -12.25 -8.99
N ASP A 8 8.69 -12.12 -7.69
CA ASP A 8 7.71 -11.72 -6.66
C ASP A 8 7.28 -10.25 -6.75
N ARG A 9 8.07 -9.42 -7.45
CA ARG A 9 7.78 -7.99 -7.60
C ARG A 9 6.69 -7.70 -8.64
N ALA A 10 6.40 -8.67 -9.52
CA ALA A 10 5.48 -8.51 -10.65
C ALA A 10 4.01 -8.85 -10.31
N SER A 11 3.72 -9.42 -9.13
CA SER A 11 2.38 -9.94 -8.77
C SER A 11 1.76 -9.23 -7.55
N ARG A 12 2.35 -8.14 -7.07
CA ARG A 12 1.82 -7.41 -5.92
C ARG A 12 0.79 -6.39 -6.39
N ASN A 13 -0.42 -6.49 -5.84
CA ASN A 13 -1.48 -5.52 -6.07
C ASN A 13 -1.12 -4.13 -5.49
N PRO A 14 -1.79 -3.04 -5.93
CA PRO A 14 -1.58 -1.68 -5.44
C PRO A 14 -1.50 -1.55 -3.91
N ALA A 15 -2.46 -2.17 -3.21
CA ALA A 15 -2.51 -2.08 -1.76
C ALA A 15 -1.28 -2.71 -1.12
N GLU A 16 -0.85 -3.87 -1.59
CA GLU A 16 0.34 -4.54 -1.09
C GLU A 16 1.62 -3.73 -1.35
N ILE A 17 1.77 -3.13 -2.53
CA ILE A 17 2.92 -2.27 -2.84
C ILE A 17 3.03 -1.13 -1.82
N ILE A 18 1.93 -0.41 -1.60
CA ILE A 18 1.90 0.73 -0.67
C ILE A 18 2.15 0.26 0.76
N ILE A 19 1.49 -0.80 1.20
CA ILE A 19 1.67 -1.36 2.55
C ILE A 19 3.13 -1.74 2.81
N GLN A 20 3.82 -2.29 1.81
CA GLN A 20 5.23 -2.65 1.94
C GLN A 20 6.15 -1.42 2.02
N LYS A 21 5.82 -0.30 1.35
CA LYS A 21 6.56 0.97 1.51
C LYS A 21 6.56 1.46 2.96
N PHE A 22 5.46 1.23 3.70
CA PHE A 22 5.36 1.56 5.12
C PHE A 22 5.94 0.49 6.07
N GLY A 23 6.59 -0.56 5.55
CA GLY A 23 7.17 -1.64 6.37
C GLY A 23 6.15 -2.71 6.79
N GLY A 24 5.08 -2.90 6.01
CA GLY A 24 4.07 -3.94 6.22
C GLY A 24 2.83 -3.45 6.97
N LEU A 25 1.93 -4.39 7.30
CA LEU A 25 0.60 -4.09 7.83
C LEU A 25 0.65 -3.22 9.11
N SER A 26 1.51 -3.58 10.06
CA SER A 26 1.67 -2.84 11.32
C SER A 26 2.35 -1.48 11.13
N GLY A 27 3.25 -1.36 10.16
CA GLY A 27 3.92 -0.10 9.83
C GLY A 27 2.93 0.90 9.23
N MET A 28 2.15 0.46 8.24
CA MET A 28 1.06 1.23 7.65
C MET A 28 0.02 1.68 8.70
N ALA A 29 -0.40 0.77 9.59
CA ALA A 29 -1.37 1.05 10.65
C ALA A 29 -0.92 2.17 11.61
N ARG A 30 0.38 2.25 11.90
CA ARG A 30 0.99 3.29 12.74
C ARG A 30 1.21 4.59 11.96
N ALA A 31 1.60 4.48 10.70
CA ALA A 31 1.91 5.60 9.82
C ALA A 31 0.68 6.45 9.49
N TYR A 32 -0.46 5.79 9.25
CA TYR A 32 -1.73 6.40 8.88
C TYR A 32 -2.78 6.12 9.96
N PRO A 33 -2.68 6.80 11.13
CA PRO A 33 -3.59 6.59 12.26
C PRO A 33 -5.02 7.03 11.94
N MET A 34 -5.92 6.76 12.87
CA MET A 34 -7.28 7.30 12.89
C MET A 34 -7.25 8.81 13.28
N PRO A 35 -8.33 9.57 13.02
CA PRO A 35 -8.39 10.99 13.37
C PRO A 35 -8.21 11.30 14.87
N ASP A 36 -8.53 10.33 15.74
CA ASP A 36 -8.31 10.42 17.19
C ASP A 36 -6.85 10.17 17.61
N GLY A 37 -5.94 9.95 16.64
CA GLY A 37 -4.53 9.66 16.88
C GLY A 37 -4.23 8.20 17.25
N SER A 38 -5.27 7.37 17.41
CA SER A 38 -5.07 5.94 17.66
C SER A 38 -4.55 5.22 16.40
N PRO A 39 -3.71 4.18 16.54
CA PRO A 39 -3.29 3.39 15.39
C PRO A 39 -4.49 2.83 14.65
N ARG A 40 -4.45 2.87 13.32
CA ARG A 40 -5.49 2.25 12.51
C ARG A 40 -5.51 0.74 12.78
N PRO A 41 -6.70 0.09 12.87
CA PRO A 41 -6.75 -1.35 13.04
C PRO A 41 -5.99 -2.08 11.92
N VAL A 42 -5.10 -2.99 12.30
CA VAL A 42 -4.31 -3.80 11.35
C VAL A 42 -5.22 -4.62 10.43
N THR A 43 -6.38 -5.05 10.92
CA THR A 43 -7.42 -5.76 10.16
C THR A 43 -8.01 -4.92 9.02
N THR A 44 -8.08 -3.59 9.18
CA THR A 44 -8.49 -2.68 8.12
C THR A 44 -7.45 -2.65 7.00
N VAL A 45 -6.17 -2.52 7.37
CA VAL A 45 -5.06 -2.53 6.40
C VAL A 45 -4.97 -3.90 5.70
N GLN A 46 -5.16 -4.99 6.44
CA GLN A 46 -5.25 -6.34 5.89
C GLN A 46 -6.40 -6.46 4.88
N SER A 47 -7.57 -5.91 5.21
CA SER A 47 -8.72 -5.91 4.30
C SER A 47 -8.44 -5.16 2.99
N TRP A 48 -7.62 -4.10 3.02
CA TRP A 48 -7.20 -3.42 1.78
C TRP A 48 -6.27 -4.28 0.93
N ARG A 49 -5.27 -4.92 1.56
CA ARG A 49 -4.37 -5.87 0.89
C ARG A 49 -5.14 -7.01 0.26
N ASP A 50 -6.04 -7.63 1.02
CA ASP A 50 -6.78 -8.82 0.58
C ASP A 50 -7.77 -8.47 -0.56
N ARG A 51 -8.26 -7.22 -0.63
CA ARG A 51 -9.06 -6.69 -1.75
C ARG A 51 -8.21 -6.22 -2.95
N GLY A 52 -6.91 -6.16 -2.78
CA GLY A 52 -5.96 -5.63 -3.73
C GLY A 52 -5.99 -4.12 -3.97
N ARG A 53 -6.77 -3.37 -3.18
CA ARG A 53 -6.97 -1.93 -3.39
C ARG A 53 -7.24 -1.17 -2.09
N ILE A 54 -6.79 0.08 -2.05
CA ILE A 54 -7.08 1.03 -0.98
C ILE A 54 -8.22 1.95 -1.45
N PRO A 55 -9.28 2.17 -0.66
CA PRO A 55 -10.35 3.12 -1.01
C PRO A 55 -9.81 4.54 -1.26
N GLN A 56 -10.38 5.23 -2.25
CA GLN A 56 -9.89 6.52 -2.72
C GLN A 56 -9.86 7.61 -1.64
N ASP A 57 -10.83 7.59 -0.73
CA ASP A 57 -10.92 8.55 0.38
C ASP A 57 -9.71 8.50 1.33
N HIS A 58 -8.89 7.45 1.26
CA HIS A 58 -7.66 7.33 2.04
C HIS A 58 -6.41 7.79 1.31
N TRP A 59 -6.45 8.02 -0.01
CA TRP A 59 -5.24 8.20 -0.80
C TRP A 59 -4.43 9.42 -0.36
N ILE A 60 -5.06 10.59 -0.27
CA ILE A 60 -4.40 11.84 0.13
C ILE A 60 -3.76 11.69 1.51
N GLY A 61 -4.50 11.17 2.49
CA GLY A 61 -3.98 11.00 3.85
C GLY A 61 -2.83 9.99 3.94
N ILE A 62 -2.79 8.99 3.05
CA ILE A 62 -1.69 8.03 2.94
C ILE A 62 -0.47 8.69 2.28
N GLN A 63 -0.67 9.52 1.26
CA GLN A 63 0.43 10.27 0.64
C GLN A 63 1.09 11.21 1.66
N GLU A 64 0.30 11.99 2.38
CA GLU A 64 0.78 12.85 3.47
C GLU A 64 1.47 12.06 4.59
N ALA A 65 0.98 10.84 4.90
CA ALA A 65 1.66 9.95 5.86
C ALA A 65 3.01 9.44 5.33
N GLY A 66 3.11 9.16 4.03
CA GLY A 66 4.35 8.80 3.37
C GLY A 66 5.37 9.93 3.40
N GLU A 67 4.95 11.13 3.00
CA GLU A 67 5.78 12.33 2.99
C GLU A 67 6.40 12.62 4.37
N ARG A 68 5.60 12.51 5.45
CA ARG A 68 6.09 12.67 6.84
C ARG A 68 7.16 11.66 7.24
N GLN A 69 7.28 10.54 6.53
CA GLN A 69 8.28 9.50 6.76
C GLN A 69 9.37 9.46 5.68
N GLY A 70 9.39 10.44 4.77
CA GLY A 70 10.31 10.46 3.64
C GLY A 70 10.04 9.38 2.59
N LEU A 71 8.82 8.85 2.54
CA LEU A 71 8.38 7.87 1.54
C LEU A 71 7.64 8.58 0.41
N GLU A 72 8.02 8.28 -0.83
CA GLU A 72 7.29 8.75 -2.01
C GLU A 72 6.13 7.79 -2.33
N ILE A 73 4.91 8.28 -2.17
CA ILE A 73 3.67 7.59 -2.54
C ILE A 73 3.00 8.37 -3.68
N ALA A 74 3.17 7.89 -4.91
CA ALA A 74 2.59 8.50 -6.10
C ALA A 74 1.16 8.00 -6.35
N LEU A 75 0.36 8.78 -7.09
CA LEU A 75 -0.97 8.37 -7.51
C LEU A 75 -0.95 7.03 -8.27
N SER A 76 0.09 6.80 -9.08
CA SER A 76 0.30 5.56 -9.82
C SER A 76 0.42 4.32 -8.92
N ASP A 77 0.89 4.47 -7.67
CA ASP A 77 0.98 3.35 -6.72
C ASP A 77 -0.41 2.82 -6.32
N PHE A 78 -1.42 3.68 -6.28
CA PHE A 78 -2.81 3.30 -5.97
C PHE A 78 -3.54 2.71 -7.19
N LEU A 79 -3.10 3.10 -8.38
CA LEU A 79 -3.74 2.78 -9.64
C LEU A 79 -3.11 1.58 -10.36
N ALA A 80 -2.05 0.96 -9.82
CA ALA A 80 -1.33 -0.11 -10.52
C ALA A 80 -2.28 -1.23 -11.00
N VAL A 81 -2.68 -1.12 -12.26
CA VAL A 81 -3.52 -2.08 -12.97
C VAL A 81 -2.62 -3.26 -13.25
N GLU A 82 -3.01 -4.46 -12.82
CA GLU A 82 -2.42 -5.68 -13.38
C GLU A 82 -2.67 -5.63 -14.89
N GLY A 83 -1.60 -5.41 -15.66
CA GLY A 83 -1.65 -5.55 -17.10
C GLY A 83 -1.94 -7.01 -17.45
N SER A 84 -3.19 -7.31 -17.79
CA SER A 84 -3.63 -8.45 -18.61
C SER A 84 -5.10 -8.19 -19.00
N ALA A 85 -5.55 -8.17 -20.26
CA ALA A 85 -5.02 -8.68 -21.51
C ALA A 85 -5.63 -7.94 -22.72
N ALA A 86 -4.91 -8.01 -23.83
CA ALA A 86 -5.37 -8.02 -25.23
C ALA A 86 -6.87 -7.79 -25.53
N ALA A 87 -7.11 -6.82 -26.41
CA ALA A 87 -8.09 -6.90 -27.49
C ALA A 87 -7.47 -6.28 -28.75
#